data_AF-A0A0N8P270-F1
#
_entry.id   AF-A0A0N8P270-F1
#
_cell.length_a   1.000
_cell.length_b   1.000
_cell.length_c   1.000
_cell.angle_alpha   90.00
_cell.angle_beta   90.00
_cell.angle_gamma   90.00
#
_symmetry.space_group_name_H-M   'P 1'
#
loop_
_entity.id
_entity.type
_entity.pdbx_description
1 polymer ?
#
loop_
_entity_poly.entity_id
_entity_poly.type
_entity_poly.pdbx_seq_one_letter_code
_entity_poly.pdbx_strand_id
1 'polypeptide(L)'
;MILSKIKIFILIFLIVSGCSSIPKNTQNSCEIFEERYLWYKHVKTSYKKWGAPIHLQLAFVKKESDFNWLAKPPRTRLFKVIPFKRPSSSFGYSQAVKGTWEQYKRETKSPFATRARFKDS
;
A
#
# COMPACT_ATOMS: atom_id res chain seq x y z
N MET A 1 25.98 26.15 -20.75
CA MET A 1 24.86 25.42 -21.39
C MET A 1 24.86 23.91 -21.11
N ILE A 2 26.00 23.21 -21.18
CA ILE A 2 26.12 21.77 -20.88
C ILE A 2 25.67 21.39 -19.44
N LEU A 3 26.05 22.18 -18.43
CA LEU A 3 25.74 21.87 -17.03
C LEU A 3 24.22 21.92 -16.71
N SER A 4 23.45 22.74 -17.43
CA SER A 4 21.98 22.80 -17.31
C SER A 4 21.31 21.55 -17.90
N LYS A 5 21.80 21.06 -19.06
CA LYS A 5 21.31 19.83 -19.69
C LYS A 5 21.54 18.60 -18.83
N ILE A 6 22.70 18.52 -18.14
CA ILE A 6 23.03 17.43 -17.21
C ILE A 6 22.06 17.42 -16.01
N LYS A 7 21.75 18.60 -15.42
CA LYS A 7 20.78 18.70 -14.32
C LYS A 7 19.38 18.22 -14.71
N ILE A 8 18.92 18.58 -15.91
CA ILE A 8 17.63 18.13 -16.45
C ILE A 8 17.62 16.60 -16.63
N PHE A 9 18.70 16.02 -17.14
CA PHE A 9 18.79 14.58 -17.34
C PHE A 9 18.80 13.80 -16.01
N ILE A 10 19.52 14.29 -14.99
CA ILE A 10 19.50 13.71 -13.64
C ILE A 10 18.10 13.79 -13.01
N LEU A 11 17.41 14.91 -13.18
CA LEU A 11 16.05 15.08 -12.67
C LEU A 11 15.07 14.09 -13.33
N ILE A 12 15.17 13.91 -14.65
CA ILE A 12 14.36 12.93 -15.39
C ILE A 12 14.67 11.50 -14.92
N PHE A 13 15.96 11.16 -14.76
CA PHE A 13 16.36 9.83 -14.30
C PHE A 13 15.84 9.51 -12.88
N LEU A 14 15.86 10.49 -11.98
CA LEU A 14 15.28 10.36 -10.64
C LEU A 14 13.77 10.08 -10.68
N ILE A 15 13.03 10.73 -11.58
CA ILE A 15 11.57 10.54 -11.73
C ILE A 15 11.22 9.13 -12.24
N VAL A 16 12.05 8.54 -13.11
CA VAL A 16 11.77 7.23 -13.73
C VAL A 16 12.21 6.05 -12.84
N SER A 17 13.10 6.27 -11.87
CA SER A 17 13.66 5.21 -11.02
C SER A 17 12.69 4.60 -9.99
N GLY A 18 11.47 5.13 -9.82
CA GLY A 18 10.53 4.72 -8.79
C GLY A 18 9.53 3.64 -9.24
N CYS A 19 9.93 2.37 -9.30
CA CYS A 19 8.98 1.27 -9.40
C CYS A 19 8.77 0.60 -8.04
N SER A 20 7.54 0.62 -7.51
CA SER A 20 7.18 -0.10 -6.29
C SER A 20 6.43 -1.39 -6.65
N SER A 21 7.11 -2.52 -6.45
CA SER A 21 6.56 -3.86 -6.67
C SER A 21 6.12 -4.54 -5.38
N ILE A 22 5.29 -5.57 -5.52
CA ILE A 22 4.94 -6.53 -4.46
C ILE A 22 6.22 -7.31 -4.06
N PRO A 23 6.41 -7.67 -2.77
CA PRO A 23 7.52 -8.53 -2.36
C PRO A 23 7.54 -9.86 -3.11
N LYS A 24 8.73 -10.40 -3.39
CA LYS A 24 8.87 -11.64 -4.17
C LYS A 24 8.25 -12.85 -3.48
N ASN A 25 8.48 -12.97 -2.18
CA ASN A 25 7.93 -14.04 -1.36
C ASN A 25 7.04 -13.46 -0.27
N THR A 26 5.73 -13.50 -0.51
CA THR A 26 4.74 -12.96 0.41
C THR A 26 4.33 -13.95 1.51
N GLN A 27 4.93 -15.16 1.56
CA GLN A 27 4.67 -16.16 2.60
C GLN A 27 5.67 -16.10 3.76
N ASN A 28 6.87 -15.56 3.53
CA ASN A 28 7.92 -15.44 4.55
C ASN A 28 8.08 -14.00 5.05
N SER A 29 7.72 -13.74 6.31
CA SER A 29 7.84 -12.40 6.90
C SER A 29 9.27 -11.88 7.00
N CYS A 30 10.27 -12.76 7.19
CA CYS A 30 11.66 -12.36 7.28
C CYS A 30 12.14 -11.83 5.93
N GLU A 31 11.87 -12.57 4.84
CA GLU A 31 12.21 -12.15 3.47
C GLU A 31 11.51 -10.84 3.07
N ILE A 32 10.25 -10.65 3.48
CA ILE A 32 9.54 -9.38 3.25
C ILE A 32 10.28 -8.22 3.92
N PHE A 33 10.75 -8.39 5.15
CA PHE A 33 11.45 -7.33 5.88
C PHE A 33 12.89 -7.13 5.39
N GLU A 34 13.55 -8.16 4.88
CA GLU A 34 14.84 -8.03 4.20
C GLU A 34 14.71 -7.21 2.90
N GLU A 35 13.69 -7.49 2.08
CA GLU A 35 13.42 -6.72 0.86
C GLU A 35 12.92 -5.31 1.18
N ARG A 36 12.08 -5.17 2.22
CA ARG A 36 11.37 -3.93 2.58
C ARG A 36 11.64 -3.55 4.03
N TYR A 37 12.90 -3.25 4.35
CA TYR A 37 13.30 -2.87 5.71
C TYR A 37 12.45 -1.74 6.34
N LEU A 38 12.03 -0.75 5.55
CA LEU A 38 11.17 0.33 6.04
C LEU A 38 9.78 -0.17 6.51
N TRP A 39 9.27 -1.26 5.94
CA TRP A 39 8.01 -1.86 6.36
C TRP A 39 8.09 -2.40 7.79
N TYR A 40 9.21 -3.00 8.18
CA TYR A 40 9.44 -3.39 9.58
C TYR A 40 9.33 -2.20 10.53
N LYS A 41 9.93 -1.04 10.17
CA LYS A 41 9.82 0.19 10.96
C LYS A 41 8.35 0.66 11.09
N HIS A 42 7.58 0.59 10.02
CA HIS A 42 6.16 0.97 10.02
C HIS A 42 5.31 0.04 10.88
N VAL A 43 5.45 -1.28 10.70
CA VAL A 43 4.71 -2.29 11.48
C VAL A 43 5.06 -2.21 12.96
N LYS A 44 6.35 -2.00 13.30
CA LYS A 44 6.81 -1.78 14.68
C LYS A 44 6.22 -0.50 15.29
N THR A 45 6.10 0.57 14.51
CA THR A 45 5.48 1.83 14.96
C THR A 45 3.99 1.63 15.22
N SER A 46 3.29 0.92 14.34
CA SER A 46 1.89 0.54 14.52
C SER A 46 1.70 -0.34 15.76
N TYR A 47 2.56 -1.33 15.97
CA TYR A 47 2.57 -2.15 17.19
C TYR A 47 2.72 -1.30 18.46
N LYS A 48 3.68 -0.37 18.48
CA LYS A 48 3.86 0.53 19.64
C LYS A 48 2.66 1.43 19.89
N LYS A 49 1.95 1.85 18.83
CA LYS A 49 0.82 2.77 18.92
C LYS A 49 -0.49 2.08 19.30
N TRP A 50 -0.74 0.89 18.74
CA TRP A 50 -2.04 0.22 18.81
C TRP A 50 -2.00 -1.16 19.48
N GLY A 51 -0.82 -1.68 19.81
CA GLY A 51 -0.65 -3.00 20.43
C GLY A 51 -0.84 -4.19 19.49
N ALA A 52 -1.21 -3.98 18.21
CA ALA A 52 -1.44 -5.06 17.25
C ALA A 52 -0.14 -5.83 16.94
N PRO A 53 -0.05 -7.15 17.23
CA PRO A 53 1.19 -7.92 17.01
C PRO A 53 1.68 -7.86 15.56
N ILE A 54 3.01 -7.80 15.36
CA ILE A 54 3.66 -7.65 14.05
C ILE A 54 3.23 -8.72 13.05
N HIS A 55 3.22 -9.99 13.47
CA HIS A 55 2.82 -11.10 12.62
C HIS A 55 1.34 -11.00 12.21
N LEU A 56 0.48 -10.49 13.09
CA LEU A 56 -0.94 -10.33 12.82
C LEU A 56 -1.19 -9.20 11.80
N GLN A 57 -0.46 -8.10 11.92
CA GLN A 57 -0.48 -7.03 10.92
C GLN A 57 -0.09 -7.55 9.53
N LEU A 58 0.99 -8.32 9.44
CA LEU A 58 1.41 -8.93 8.16
C LEU A 58 0.39 -9.94 7.64
N ALA A 59 -0.15 -10.80 8.50
CA ALA A 59 -1.16 -11.80 8.11
C ALA A 59 -2.43 -11.13 7.58
N PHE A 60 -2.86 -10.02 8.20
CA PHE A 60 -3.99 -9.23 7.73
C PHE A 60 -3.72 -8.64 6.35
N VAL A 61 -2.60 -7.95 6.15
CA VAL A 61 -2.25 -7.38 4.83
C VAL A 61 -2.11 -8.46 3.76
N LYS A 62 -1.50 -9.59 4.10
CA LYS A 62 -1.39 -10.77 3.23
C LYS A 62 -2.77 -11.27 2.81
N LYS A 63 -3.71 -11.38 3.76
CA LYS A 63 -5.05 -11.89 3.48
C LYS A 63 -5.90 -10.92 2.66
N GLU A 64 -5.82 -9.62 2.96
CA GLU A 64 -6.64 -8.59 2.34
C GLU A 64 -6.15 -8.19 0.94
N SER A 65 -4.84 -8.10 0.76
CA SER A 65 -4.27 -7.49 -0.45
C SER A 65 -3.13 -8.28 -1.08
N ASP A 66 -2.61 -9.31 -0.40
CA ASP A 66 -1.37 -9.97 -0.75
C ASP A 66 -0.21 -8.98 -1.00
N PHE A 67 -0.14 -7.94 -0.16
CA PHE A 67 0.83 -6.84 -0.28
C PHE A 67 0.74 -6.05 -1.60
N ASN A 68 -0.37 -6.14 -2.33
CA ASN A 68 -0.64 -5.34 -3.51
C ASN A 68 -1.24 -3.98 -3.15
N TRP A 69 -0.46 -2.92 -3.33
CA TRP A 69 -0.87 -1.54 -3.05
C TRP A 69 -2.04 -1.04 -3.92
N LEU A 70 -2.32 -1.68 -5.06
CA LEU A 70 -3.45 -1.40 -5.95
C LEU A 70 -4.59 -2.43 -5.82
N ALA A 71 -4.56 -3.30 -4.82
CA ALA A 71 -5.60 -4.31 -4.61
C ALA A 71 -6.99 -3.66 -4.59
N LYS A 72 -7.89 -4.20 -5.41
CA LYS A 72 -9.30 -3.80 -5.51
C LYS A 72 -10.16 -5.04 -5.67
N PRO A 73 -11.38 -5.05 -5.14
CA PRO A 73 -12.32 -6.13 -5.39
C PRO A 73 -12.56 -6.36 -6.89
N PRO A 74 -12.77 -7.62 -7.31
CA PRO A 74 -13.15 -7.92 -8.68
C PRO A 74 -14.47 -7.23 -9.03
N ARG A 75 -14.62 -6.87 -10.31
CA ARG A 75 -15.88 -6.28 -10.78
C ARG A 75 -16.94 -7.37 -10.90
N THR A 76 -18.17 -7.01 -10.54
CA THR A 76 -19.34 -7.83 -10.88
C THR A 76 -19.52 -7.85 -12.40
N ARG A 77 -20.14 -8.90 -12.94
CA ARG A 77 -20.42 -9.03 -14.37
C ARG A 77 -21.92 -9.13 -14.61
N LEU A 78 -22.47 -8.28 -15.48
CA LEU A 78 -23.83 -8.45 -15.99
C LEU A 78 -23.81 -9.54 -17.06
N PHE A 79 -24.78 -10.46 -17.00
CA PHE A 79 -24.90 -11.61 -17.91
C PHE A 79 -23.60 -12.42 -18.07
N LYS A 80 -22.75 -12.47 -17.03
CA LYS A 80 -21.41 -13.11 -17.00
C LYS A 80 -20.36 -12.52 -17.97
N VAL A 81 -20.69 -11.51 -18.77
CA VAL A 81 -19.80 -10.96 -19.82
C VAL A 81 -19.45 -9.49 -19.60
N ILE A 82 -20.41 -8.63 -19.24
CA ILE A 82 -20.21 -7.18 -19.24
C ILE A 82 -19.66 -6.72 -17.89
N PRO A 83 -18.46 -6.11 -17.82
CA PRO A 83 -17.91 -5.59 -16.56
C PRO A 83 -18.79 -4.47 -15.99
N PHE A 84 -19.20 -4.60 -14.73
CA PHE A 84 -20.03 -3.62 -14.03
C PHE A 84 -19.32 -3.03 -12.80
N LYS A 85 -20.09 -2.58 -11.81
CA LYS A 85 -19.60 -1.95 -10.59
C LYS A 85 -18.87 -2.97 -9.69
N ARG A 86 -17.99 -2.45 -8.85
CA ARG A 86 -17.39 -3.23 -7.76
C ARG A 86 -18.37 -3.34 -6.61
N PRO A 87 -18.35 -4.46 -5.86
CA PRO A 87 -19.21 -4.64 -4.69
C PRO A 87 -18.87 -3.67 -3.55
N SER A 88 -17.61 -3.25 -3.43
CA SER A 88 -17.18 -2.31 -2.39
C SER A 88 -16.18 -1.28 -2.92
N SER A 89 -15.94 -0.25 -2.10
CA SER A 89 -14.90 0.77 -2.32
C SER A 89 -13.55 0.43 -1.67
N SER A 90 -13.38 -0.82 -1.24
CA SER A 90 -12.14 -1.37 -0.66
C SER A 90 -10.96 -1.16 -1.60
N PHE A 91 -9.83 -0.75 -1.03
CA PHE A 91 -8.64 -0.39 -1.81
C PHE A 91 -7.36 -0.49 -0.98
N GLY A 92 -6.27 -0.91 -1.62
CA GLY A 92 -4.91 -0.89 -1.07
C GLY A 92 -4.65 -1.99 -0.04
N TYR A 93 -3.65 -1.78 0.82
CA TYR A 93 -3.16 -2.83 1.72
C TYR A 93 -4.19 -3.29 2.75
N SER A 94 -4.91 -2.34 3.36
CA SER A 94 -5.89 -2.61 4.40
C SER A 94 -7.27 -2.98 3.88
N GLN A 95 -7.49 -2.88 2.56
CA GLN A 95 -8.81 -2.99 1.92
C GLN A 95 -9.91 -2.15 2.57
N ALA A 96 -9.56 -1.09 3.31
CA ALA A 96 -10.53 -0.22 3.96
C ALA A 96 -11.43 0.49 2.93
N VAL A 97 -12.73 0.54 3.21
CA VAL A 97 -13.70 1.29 2.40
C VAL A 97 -13.52 2.80 2.61
N LYS A 98 -14.04 3.61 1.69
CA LYS A 98 -13.86 5.08 1.71
C LYS A 98 -14.32 5.68 3.04
N GLY A 99 -15.49 5.31 3.55
CA GLY A 99 -16.05 5.84 4.80
C GLY A 99 -15.13 5.60 6.02
N THR A 100 -14.73 4.35 6.22
CA THR A 100 -13.82 3.94 7.31
C THR A 100 -12.47 4.64 7.21
N TRP A 101 -11.93 4.80 6.00
CA TRP A 101 -10.66 5.51 5.81
C TRP A 101 -10.76 7.00 6.16
N GLU A 102 -11.84 7.65 5.76
CA GLU A 102 -12.06 9.05 6.12
C GLU A 102 -12.21 9.23 7.63
N GLN A 103 -12.85 8.28 8.33
CA GLN A 103 -12.92 8.27 9.79
C GLN A 103 -11.52 8.16 10.41
N TYR A 104 -10.73 7.16 9.98
CA TYR A 104 -9.36 6.98 10.45
C TYR A 104 -8.51 8.25 10.31
N LYS A 105 -8.59 8.95 9.16
CA LYS A 105 -7.85 10.19 8.94
C LYS A 105 -8.23 11.30 9.90
N ARG A 106 -9.52 11.43 10.26
CA ARG A 106 -10.01 12.43 11.23
C ARG A 106 -9.51 12.10 12.63
N GLU A 107 -9.67 10.86 13.07
CA GLU A 107 -9.28 10.42 14.41
C GLU A 107 -7.77 10.49 14.63
N THR A 108 -6.98 10.18 13.60
CA THR A 108 -5.51 10.21 13.67
C THR A 108 -4.90 11.55 13.23
N LYS A 109 -5.72 12.57 12.95
CA LYS A 109 -5.31 13.90 12.45
C LYS A 109 -4.33 13.80 11.26
N SER A 110 -4.57 12.85 10.36
CA SER A 110 -3.68 12.51 9.24
C SER A 110 -4.36 12.71 7.88
N PRO A 111 -4.56 13.96 7.42
CA PRO A 111 -5.35 14.27 6.23
C PRO A 111 -4.75 13.71 4.92
N PHE A 112 -3.42 13.56 4.87
CA PHE A 112 -2.68 13.08 3.70
C PHE A 112 -2.40 11.57 3.71
N ALA A 113 -2.97 10.82 4.67
CA ALA A 113 -2.80 9.37 4.72
C ALA A 113 -3.51 8.68 3.56
N THR A 114 -2.83 7.75 2.90
CA THR A 114 -3.34 7.07 1.70
C THR A 114 -3.40 5.55 1.90
N ARG A 115 -4.50 4.92 1.47
CA ARG A 115 -4.68 3.45 1.50
C ARG A 115 -3.67 2.67 0.66
N ALA A 116 -3.05 3.35 -0.30
CA ALA A 116 -2.04 2.78 -1.18
C ALA A 116 -0.64 2.72 -0.54
N ARG A 117 -0.42 3.41 0.59
CA ARG A 117 0.90 3.46 1.23
C ARG A 117 0.92 2.51 2.43
N PHE A 118 1.89 1.60 2.44
CA PHE A 118 2.03 0.61 3.51
C PHE A 118 2.23 1.24 4.89
N LYS A 119 2.93 2.37 4.97
CA LYS A 119 3.09 3.15 6.23
C LYS A 119 1.75 3.59 6.84
N ASP A 120 0.81 3.96 5.98
CA ASP A 120 -0.42 4.63 6.40
C ASP A 120 -1.55 3.62 6.69
N SER A 121 -1.48 2.45 6.04
CA SER A 121 -2.46 1.34 6.06
C SER A 121 -2.16 0.34 7.17
#